data_AF-K2EFX0-F1
#
_entry.id   AF-K2EFX0-F1
#
_cell.length_a   1.000
_cell.length_b   1.000
_cell.length_c   1.000
_cell.angle_alpha   90.00
_cell.angle_beta   90.00
_cell.angle_gamma   90.00
#
_symmetry.space_group_name_H-M   'P 1'
#
loop_
_entity.id
_entity.type
_entity.pdbx_description
1 polymer ?
#
loop_
_entity_poly.entity_id
_entity_poly.type
_entity_poly.pdbx_seq_one_letter_code
_entity_poly.pdbx_strand_id
1 'polypeptide(L)'
;MGEFERDYGIGQGVHDLTKVEHPATFMGYKRPNGKVGTRNYIAVIASVNCSATVVRAIANHFNPERLAAYPNIDGVVALPHPLGCGMG
;
A
#
# COMPACT_ATOMS: atom_id res chain seq x y z
N MET A 1 6.08 52.68 -17.41
CA MET A 1 6.55 51.31 -17.13
C MET A 1 5.42 50.41 -17.57
N GLY A 2 5.52 49.83 -18.77
CA GLY A 2 4.41 49.07 -19.37
C GLY A 2 4.26 47.73 -18.66
N GLU A 3 3.03 47.38 -18.31
CA GLU A 3 2.71 46.12 -17.66
C GLU A 3 2.82 44.99 -18.69
N PHE A 4 3.71 44.03 -18.44
CA PHE A 4 3.95 42.89 -19.32
C PHE A 4 3.13 41.70 -18.82
N GLU A 5 1.98 41.46 -19.43
CA GLU A 5 1.12 40.33 -19.10
C GLU A 5 1.55 39.09 -19.92
N ARG A 6 1.82 37.97 -19.23
CA ARG A 6 2.15 36.68 -19.85
C ARG A 6 0.92 35.78 -19.83
N ASP A 7 0.41 35.42 -21.00
CA ASP A 7 -0.52 34.30 -21.13
C ASP A 7 0.27 32.99 -21.04
N TYR A 8 0.14 32.31 -19.91
CA TYR A 8 0.85 31.07 -19.60
C TYR A 8 0.27 29.84 -20.32
N GLY A 9 -0.83 29.99 -21.07
CA GLY A 9 -1.43 28.89 -21.83
C GLY A 9 -1.80 27.69 -20.99
N ILE A 10 -2.17 27.91 -19.72
CA ILE A 10 -2.46 26.83 -18.76
C ILE A 10 -3.63 26.00 -19.28
N GLY A 11 -3.38 24.73 -19.57
CA GLY A 11 -4.42 23.80 -20.02
C GLY A 11 -4.73 23.83 -21.52
N GLN A 12 -4.00 24.59 -22.35
CA GLN A 12 -4.24 24.61 -23.81
C GLN A 12 -4.03 23.25 -24.51
N GLY A 13 -3.30 22.33 -23.89
CA GLY A 13 -3.09 20.96 -24.39
C GLY A 13 -4.11 19.93 -23.90
N VAL A 14 -5.13 20.34 -23.13
CA VAL A 14 -6.15 19.40 -22.63
C VAL A 14 -7.01 18.93 -23.81
N HIS A 15 -7.00 17.64 -24.04
CA HIS A 15 -7.86 16.97 -25.01
C HIS A 15 -8.32 15.65 -24.42
N ASP A 16 -9.48 15.18 -24.85
CA ASP A 16 -10.01 13.91 -24.41
C ASP A 16 -9.18 12.76 -25.00
N LEU A 17 -8.81 11.82 -24.13
CA LEU A 17 -8.20 10.58 -24.57
C LEU A 17 -9.27 9.65 -25.13
N THR A 18 -8.92 8.94 -26.19
CA THR A 18 -9.78 7.87 -26.72
C THR A 18 -9.99 6.81 -25.64
N LYS A 19 -11.26 6.53 -25.33
CA LYS A 19 -11.61 5.48 -24.37
C LYS A 19 -11.22 4.12 -24.94
N VAL A 20 -10.60 3.29 -24.11
CA VAL A 20 -10.29 1.90 -24.46
C VAL A 20 -11.60 1.11 -24.53
N GLU A 21 -11.92 0.52 -25.68
CA GLU A 21 -13.14 -0.28 -25.85
C GLU A 21 -13.18 -1.51 -24.93
N HIS A 22 -12.01 -2.12 -24.71
CA HIS A 22 -11.84 -3.32 -23.90
C HIS A 22 -10.79 -3.09 -22.82
N PRO A 23 -11.18 -2.56 -21.64
CA PRO A 23 -10.25 -2.37 -20.53
C PRO A 23 -9.62 -3.70 -20.10
N ALA A 24 -8.30 -3.73 -19.92
CA ALA A 24 -7.62 -4.89 -19.36
C ALA A 24 -8.11 -5.15 -17.93
N THR A 25 -8.27 -6.42 -17.58
CA THR A 25 -8.69 -6.85 -16.24
C THR A 25 -7.67 -7.81 -15.65
N PHE A 26 -7.71 -7.96 -14.32
CA PHE A 26 -6.86 -8.92 -13.60
C PHE A 26 -7.62 -9.52 -12.42
N MET A 27 -7.16 -10.69 -11.98
CA MET A 27 -7.68 -11.34 -10.78
C MET A 27 -7.05 -10.68 -9.54
N GLY A 28 -7.87 -9.99 -8.75
CA GLY A 28 -7.40 -9.24 -7.59
C GLY A 28 -8.25 -9.45 -6.33
N TYR A 29 -7.67 -9.08 -5.19
CA TYR A 29 -8.29 -9.19 -3.88
C TYR A 29 -9.14 -7.96 -3.58
N LYS A 30 -10.45 -8.03 -3.87
CA LYS A 30 -11.41 -6.94 -3.61
C LYS A 30 -11.52 -6.64 -2.11
N ARG A 31 -11.74 -5.36 -1.78
CA ARG A 31 -11.95 -4.88 -0.40
C ARG A 31 -13.28 -4.10 -0.30
N PRO A 32 -13.92 -4.04 0.88
CA PRO A 32 -15.19 -3.32 1.05
C PRO A 32 -15.15 -1.83 0.65
N ASN A 33 -13.97 -1.21 0.68
CA ASN A 33 -13.75 0.19 0.29
C ASN A 33 -13.56 0.41 -1.22
N GLY A 34 -13.81 -0.61 -2.06
CA GLY A 34 -13.68 -0.53 -3.52
C GLY A 34 -12.26 -0.67 -4.06
N LYS A 35 -11.23 -0.65 -3.20
CA LYS A 35 -9.83 -0.90 -3.63
C LYS A 35 -9.61 -2.40 -3.86
N VAL A 36 -8.63 -2.72 -4.71
CA VAL A 36 -8.26 -4.09 -5.08
C VAL A 36 -6.77 -4.29 -4.85
N GLY A 37 -6.41 -5.33 -4.08
CA GLY A 37 -5.03 -5.73 -3.85
C GLY A 37 -4.51 -6.72 -4.90
N THR A 38 -3.22 -6.66 -5.20
CA THR A 38 -2.52 -7.62 -6.07
C THR A 38 -1.95 -8.81 -5.30
N ARG A 39 -1.81 -8.69 -3.97
CA ARG A 39 -1.36 -9.71 -3.04
C ARG A 39 -2.22 -9.70 -1.76
N ASN A 40 -2.28 -10.84 -1.07
CA ASN A 40 -3.01 -11.06 0.16
C ASN A 40 -2.06 -11.30 1.35
N TYR A 41 -1.64 -10.21 1.98
CA TYR A 41 -0.81 -10.22 3.19
C TYR A 41 -1.63 -9.96 4.45
N ILE A 42 -1.16 -10.51 5.57
CA ILE A 42 -1.60 -10.11 6.91
C ILE A 42 -0.58 -9.12 7.48
N ALA A 43 -1.05 -7.93 7.89
CA ALA A 43 -0.22 -6.94 8.55
C ALA A 43 -0.41 -7.00 10.07
N VAL A 44 0.70 -7.07 10.81
CA VAL A 44 0.71 -6.99 12.28
C VAL A 44 1.26 -5.63 12.67
N ILE A 45 0.40 -4.76 13.19
CA ILE A 45 0.71 -3.35 13.44
C ILE A 45 0.96 -3.14 14.92
N ALA A 46 2.09 -2.51 15.25
CA ALA A 46 2.39 -2.11 16.61
C ALA A 46 1.52 -0.91 17.01
N SER A 47 0.72 -1.03 18.07
CA SER A 47 -0.04 0.10 18.60
C SER A 47 0.85 1.07 19.36
N VAL A 48 1.89 0.57 20.03
CA VAL A 48 2.84 1.34 20.84
C VAL A 48 4.28 0.89 20.62
N ASN A 49 5.26 1.76 20.90
CA ASN A 49 6.69 1.47 20.75
C ASN A 49 7.12 0.16 21.41
N CYS A 50 6.55 -0.15 22.58
CA CYS A 50 6.84 -1.39 23.33
C CYS A 50 6.49 -2.66 22.56
N SER A 51 5.54 -2.60 21.63
CA SER A 51 5.09 -3.75 20.85
C SER A 51 5.93 -4.01 19.60
N ALA A 52 6.93 -3.18 19.31
CA ALA A 52 7.76 -3.30 18.11
C ALA A 52 8.46 -4.67 17.98
N THR A 53 9.00 -5.19 19.09
CA THR A 53 9.65 -6.52 19.10
C THR A 53 8.61 -7.65 18.94
N VAL A 54 7.45 -7.51 19.57
CA VAL A 54 6.38 -8.51 19.53
C VAL A 54 5.83 -8.68 18.12
N VAL A 55 5.55 -7.58 17.40
CA VAL A 55 5.02 -7.69 16.03
C VAL A 55 6.02 -8.32 15.06
N ARG A 56 7.32 -8.06 15.25
CA ARG A 56 8.40 -8.73 14.48
C ARG A 56 8.45 -10.22 14.78
N ALA A 57 8.34 -10.61 16.05
CA ALA A 57 8.31 -12.01 16.45
C ALA A 57 7.10 -12.75 15.85
N ILE A 58 5.92 -12.12 15.84
CA ILE A 58 4.72 -12.69 15.20
C ILE A 58 4.94 -12.88 13.71
N ALA A 59 5.44 -11.88 12.98
CA ALA A 59 5.69 -12.03 11.55
C ALA A 59 6.73 -13.13 11.24
N ASN A 60 7.82 -13.18 12.01
CA ASN A 60 8.86 -14.21 11.85
C ASN A 60 8.37 -15.63 12.19
N HIS A 61 7.38 -15.76 13.07
CA HIS A 61 6.76 -17.04 13.37
C HIS A 61 6.15 -17.68 12.12
N PHE A 62 5.53 -16.88 11.25
CA PHE A 62 4.92 -17.34 10.00
C PHE A 62 5.94 -17.38 8.87
N ASN A 63 6.93 -18.25 9.01
CA ASN A 63 7.90 -18.58 7.97
C ASN A 63 7.24 -19.37 6.80
N PRO A 64 7.95 -19.59 5.67
CA PRO A 64 7.39 -20.30 4.52
C PRO A 64 6.83 -21.70 4.85
N GLU A 65 7.47 -22.43 5.77
CA GLU A 65 7.02 -23.77 6.19
C GLU A 65 5.66 -23.71 6.90
N ARG A 66 5.48 -22.76 7.82
CA ARG A 66 4.19 -22.57 8.51
C ARG A 66 3.11 -22.03 7.57
N LEU A 67 3.49 -21.15 6.65
CA LEU A 67 2.56 -20.60 5.66
C LEU A 67 2.11 -21.62 4.61
N ALA A 68 2.80 -22.75 4.47
CA ALA A 68 2.37 -23.83 3.58
C ALA A 68 0.96 -24.37 3.92
N ALA A 69 0.53 -24.26 5.18
CA ALA A 69 -0.84 -24.59 5.59
C ALA A 69 -1.90 -23.57 5.15
N TYR A 70 -1.49 -22.40 4.64
CA TYR A 70 -2.36 -21.28 4.27
C TYR A 70 -2.04 -20.79 2.85
N PRO A 71 -2.36 -21.57 1.81
CA PRO A 71 -1.92 -21.31 0.43
C PRO A 71 -2.49 -20.02 -0.18
N ASN A 72 -3.51 -19.42 0.43
CA ASN A 72 -4.13 -18.16 0.03
C ASN A 72 -3.50 -16.92 0.67
N ILE A 73 -2.48 -17.09 1.52
CA ILE A 73 -1.79 -16.01 2.22
C ILE A 73 -0.37 -15.89 1.65
N ASP A 74 -0.07 -14.74 1.06
CA ASP A 74 1.25 -14.48 0.47
C ASP A 74 2.33 -14.20 1.53
N GLY A 75 1.92 -13.81 2.74
CA GLY A 75 2.83 -13.62 3.86
C GLY A 75 2.25 -12.84 5.03
N VAL A 76 3.05 -12.73 6.08
CA VAL A 76 2.79 -11.90 7.26
C VAL A 76 3.88 -10.85 7.37
N VAL A 77 3.48 -9.57 7.48
CA VAL A 77 4.41 -8.44 7.59
C VAL A 77 4.23 -7.71 8.91
N ALA A 78 5.35 -7.39 9.55
CA ALA A 78 5.37 -6.56 10.75
C ALA A 78 5.45 -5.07 10.36
N LEU A 79 4.59 -4.25 10.95
CA LEU A 79 4.63 -2.79 10.88
C LEU A 79 4.89 -2.24 12.30
N PRO A 80 6.16 -2.28 12.77
CA PRO A 80 6.53 -1.76 14.07
C PRO A 80 6.61 -0.23 14.06
N HIS A 81 6.50 0.38 15.24
CA HIS A 81 7.00 1.75 15.41
C HIS A 81 8.51 1.77 15.13
N PRO A 82 9.03 2.87 14.53
CA PRO A 82 10.46 2.98 14.23
C PRO A 82 11.32 2.98 15.49
N LEU A 83 10.74 3.43 16.62
CA LEU A 83 11.40 3.54 17.91
C LEU A 83 10.86 2.46 18.87
N GLY A 84 11.76 1.76 19.58
CA GLY A 84 11.45 0.89 20.71
C GLY A 84 11.05 1.65 21.99
N CYS A 85 10.68 0.91 23.04
CA CYS A 85 10.25 1.51 24.29
C CYS A 85 11.40 2.12 25.11
N GLY A 86 11.10 3.21 25.82
CA GLY A 86 12.08 3.92 26.65
C GLY A 86 12.97 4.91 25.91
N MET A 87 12.69 5.20 24.63
CA MET A 87 13.31 6.32 23.92
C MET A 87 12.57 7.61 24.24
N GLY A 88 13.03 8.28 25.30
CA GLY A 88 12.85 9.71 25.57
C GLY A 88 14.18 10.43 25.41
#